data_AF-A0A4R2TRS8-F1
#
_entry.id   AF-A0A4R2TRS8-F1
#
_cell.length_a   1.000
_cell.length_b   1.000
_cell.length_c   1.000
_cell.angle_alpha   90.00
_cell.angle_beta   90.00
_cell.angle_gamma   90.00
#
_symmetry.space_group_name_H-M   'P 1'
#
loop_
_entity.id
_entity.type
_entity.pdbx_description
1 polymer ?
#
loop_
_entity_poly.entity_id
_entity_poly.type
_entity_poly.pdbx_seq_one_letter_code
_entity_poly.pdbx_strand_id
1 'polypeptide(L)'
;MITRPMIAAVLAATAAAASAAAGPLQVTSSILVESRAAAADGTTRIALVKPSKVTPGDKVIFVLAYRNTGTQPLSNVVLDNPLPRQIAYRSANPGSPAPDVSVDGKTFGSLATLRVRSLDGSTRPASPNDVTSVRWRLASPLAAGSQGQFAFQAVLK
;
A
#
# COMPACT_ATOMS: atom_id res chain seq x y z
N MET A 1 -49.01 41.54 -45.84
CA MET A 1 -48.22 41.49 -44.59
C MET A 1 -47.56 40.11 -44.55
N ILE A 2 -46.26 40.06 -44.85
CA ILE A 2 -45.49 38.81 -45.06
C ILE A 2 -44.68 38.54 -43.80
N THR A 3 -44.89 37.42 -43.12
CA THR A 3 -44.09 37.02 -41.95
C THR A 3 -43.27 35.78 -42.32
N ARG A 4 -41.95 35.98 -42.46
CA ARG A 4 -40.93 34.96 -42.74
C ARG A 4 -40.38 34.36 -41.42
N PRO A 5 -39.73 33.19 -41.49
CA PRO A 5 -39.75 32.15 -40.45
C PRO A 5 -38.56 32.24 -39.50
N MET A 6 -38.64 31.52 -38.38
CA MET A 6 -37.49 31.33 -37.48
C MET A 6 -37.23 29.84 -37.30
N ILE A 7 -36.19 29.36 -37.98
CA ILE A 7 -35.65 28.00 -37.83
C ILE A 7 -34.77 28.00 -36.58
N ALA A 8 -35.14 27.19 -35.58
CA ALA A 8 -34.33 26.96 -34.39
C ALA A 8 -33.36 25.80 -34.65
N ALA A 9 -32.06 26.08 -34.73
CA ALA A 9 -31.02 25.05 -34.77
C ALA A 9 -30.68 24.62 -33.33
N VAL A 10 -30.92 23.36 -33.00
CA VAL A 10 -30.52 22.75 -31.73
C VAL A 10 -29.08 22.24 -31.86
N LEU A 11 -28.16 22.84 -31.10
CA LEU A 11 -26.78 22.36 -30.97
C LEU A 11 -26.75 21.20 -29.96
N ALA A 12 -26.46 19.98 -30.42
CA ALA A 12 -26.21 18.84 -29.54
C ALA A 12 -24.75 18.87 -29.04
N ALA A 13 -24.53 19.21 -27.77
CA ALA A 13 -23.21 19.11 -27.15
C ALA A 13 -22.96 17.66 -26.67
N THR A 14 -22.07 16.95 -27.35
CA THR A 14 -21.55 15.66 -26.86
C THR A 14 -20.56 15.91 -25.73
N ALA A 15 -20.95 15.64 -24.48
CA ALA A 15 -20.03 15.65 -23.36
C ALA A 15 -19.09 14.43 -23.46
N ALA A 16 -17.82 14.65 -23.80
CA ALA A 16 -16.81 13.63 -23.70
C ALA A 16 -16.56 13.32 -22.21
N ALA A 17 -16.89 12.12 -21.77
CA ALA A 17 -16.53 11.65 -20.43
C ALA A 17 -15.01 11.47 -20.36
N ALA A 18 -14.32 12.35 -19.65
CA ALA A 18 -12.91 12.18 -19.36
C ALA A 18 -12.75 10.94 -18.45
N SER A 19 -12.26 9.84 -19.02
CA SER A 19 -11.72 8.71 -18.26
C SER A 19 -10.53 9.23 -17.44
N ALA A 20 -10.67 9.33 -16.12
CA ALA A 20 -9.55 9.59 -15.24
C ALA A 20 -8.57 8.41 -15.31
N ALA A 21 -7.52 8.55 -16.13
CA ALA A 21 -6.42 7.61 -16.13
C ALA A 21 -5.84 7.53 -14.71
N ALA A 22 -5.63 6.32 -14.20
CA ALA A 22 -4.83 6.13 -13.01
C ALA A 22 -3.51 6.90 -13.18
N GLY A 23 -3.16 7.74 -12.20
CA GLY A 23 -1.97 8.59 -12.29
C GLY A 23 -0.70 7.79 -12.55
N PRO A 24 0.43 8.46 -12.87
CA PRO A 24 1.66 7.79 -13.31
C PRO A 24 2.38 6.96 -12.23
N LEU A 25 1.84 6.88 -11.01
CA LEU A 25 2.38 6.06 -9.93
C LEU A 25 1.91 4.61 -10.09
N GLN A 26 2.85 3.71 -10.33
CA GLN A 26 2.62 2.27 -10.30
C GLN A 26 3.01 1.72 -8.93
N VAL A 27 2.18 0.85 -8.36
CA VAL A 27 2.43 0.19 -7.07
C VAL A 27 2.10 -1.29 -7.20
N THR A 28 3.00 -2.15 -6.74
CA THR A 28 2.81 -3.60 -6.71
C THR A 28 3.05 -4.12 -5.30
N SER A 29 2.14 -4.96 -4.80
CA SER A 29 2.30 -5.66 -3.52
C SER A 29 2.60 -7.13 -3.76
N SER A 30 3.58 -7.68 -3.05
CA SER A 30 3.98 -9.08 -3.13
C SER A 30 4.19 -9.66 -1.74
N ILE A 31 3.87 -10.94 -1.59
CA ILE A 31 4.10 -11.71 -0.35
C ILE A 31 5.23 -12.70 -0.63
N LEU A 32 6.26 -12.66 0.20
CA LEU A 32 7.47 -13.48 0.10
C LEU A 32 7.71 -14.21 1.42
N VAL A 33 8.48 -15.29 1.37
CA VAL A 33 8.97 -16.03 2.54
C VAL A 33 10.48 -16.15 2.48
N GLU A 34 11.12 -16.25 3.64
CA GLU A 34 12.54 -16.59 3.71
C GLU A 34 12.73 -18.07 3.36
N SER A 35 13.44 -18.35 2.27
CA SER A 35 13.93 -19.68 1.94
C SER A 35 15.38 -19.78 2.37
N ARG A 36 15.68 -20.81 3.17
CA ARG A 36 17.02 -21.14 3.61
C ARG A 36 17.51 -22.33 2.80
N ALA A 37 18.61 -22.16 2.09
CA ALA A 37 19.27 -23.24 1.35
C ALA A 37 20.70 -23.39 1.87
N ALA A 38 21.15 -24.64 2.02
CA ALA A 38 22.55 -24.91 2.25
C ALA A 38 23.34 -24.50 1.00
N ALA A 39 24.40 -23.72 1.19
CA ALA A 39 25.34 -23.35 0.15
C ALA A 39 26.46 -24.41 0.07
N ALA A 40 27.12 -24.47 -1.09
CA ALA A 40 28.19 -25.44 -1.35
C ALA A 40 29.43 -25.26 -0.45
N ASP A 41 29.57 -24.09 0.17
CA ASP A 41 30.64 -23.75 1.12
C ASP A 41 30.30 -24.12 2.58
N GLY A 42 29.17 -24.79 2.83
CA GLY A 42 28.70 -25.17 4.16
C GLY A 42 27.94 -24.06 4.91
N THR A 43 27.75 -22.88 4.31
CA THR A 43 26.94 -21.79 4.89
C THR A 43 25.45 -21.94 4.56
N THR A 44 24.60 -21.16 5.23
CA THR A 44 23.17 -21.06 4.87
C THR A 44 22.90 -19.76 4.12
N ARG A 45 22.39 -19.87 2.90
CA ARG A 45 21.90 -18.72 2.14
C ARG A 45 20.42 -18.50 2.43
N ILE A 46 20.09 -17.27 2.85
CA ILE A 46 18.70 -16.83 3.00
C ILE A 46 18.33 -16.03 1.75
N ALA A 47 17.24 -16.40 1.10
CA ALA A 47 16.67 -15.67 -0.02
C ALA A 47 15.18 -15.44 0.19
N LEU A 48 14.65 -14.29 -0.25
CA LEU A 48 13.20 -14.11 -0.33
C LEU A 48 12.67 -14.77 -1.59
N VAL A 49 11.72 -15.68 -1.44
CA VAL A 49 11.07 -16.38 -2.56
C VAL A 49 9.57 -16.25 -2.47
N LYS A 50 8.89 -16.36 -3.61
CA LYS A 50 7.44 -16.44 -3.64
C LYS A 50 7.01 -17.79 -3.04
N PRO A 51 6.16 -17.81 -2.01
CA PRO A 51 5.72 -19.08 -1.42
C PRO A 51 4.84 -19.85 -2.40
N SER A 52 5.04 -21.16 -2.48
CA SER A 52 4.13 -22.08 -3.19
C SER A 52 2.84 -22.36 -2.40
N LYS A 53 2.95 -22.32 -1.06
CA LYS A 53 1.85 -22.40 -0.11
C LYS A 53 2.22 -21.59 1.13
N VAL A 54 1.23 -20.94 1.74
CA VAL A 54 1.37 -20.28 3.05
C VAL A 54 0.33 -20.89 3.97
N THR A 55 0.73 -21.21 5.20
CA THR A 55 -0.11 -21.81 6.24
C THR A 55 -0.24 -20.88 7.44
N PRO A 56 -1.34 -20.94 8.21
CA PRO A 56 -1.48 -20.19 9.45
C PRO A 56 -0.26 -20.37 10.36
N GLY A 57 0.27 -19.26 10.87
CA GLY A 57 1.50 -19.19 11.66
C GLY A 57 2.76 -18.84 10.85
N ASP A 58 2.73 -18.96 9.52
CA ASP A 58 3.90 -18.66 8.69
C ASP A 58 4.27 -17.18 8.74
N LYS A 59 5.57 -16.93 8.92
CA LYS A 59 6.15 -15.59 8.79
C LYS A 59 6.28 -15.26 7.31
N VAL A 60 5.67 -14.16 6.91
CA VAL A 60 5.72 -13.65 5.55
C VAL A 60 6.27 -12.23 5.55
N ILE A 61 6.88 -11.85 4.44
CA ILE A 61 7.39 -10.51 4.19
C ILE A 61 6.56 -9.92 3.06
N PHE A 62 5.85 -8.85 3.37
CA PHE A 62 5.17 -8.06 2.37
C PHE A 62 6.15 -7.05 1.79
N VAL A 63 6.21 -6.98 0.46
CA VAL A 63 7.01 -6.01 -0.28
C VAL A 63 6.08 -5.15 -1.12
N LEU A 64 6.16 -3.84 -0.93
CA LEU A 64 5.46 -2.85 -1.74
C LEU A 64 6.49 -2.14 -2.61
N ALA A 65 6.50 -2.47 -3.89
CA ALA A 65 7.32 -1.80 -4.89
C ALA A 65 6.52 -0.66 -5.53
N TYR A 66 7.16 0.49 -5.75
CA TYR A 66 6.54 1.64 -6.38
C TYR A 66 7.45 2.23 -7.45
N ARG A 67 6.86 2.83 -8.49
CA ARG A 67 7.58 3.50 -9.57
C ARG A 67 6.78 4.67 -10.13
N ASN A 68 7.46 5.79 -10.36
CA ASN A 68 6.92 6.87 -11.16
C ASN A 68 7.19 6.59 -12.65
N THR A 69 6.13 6.26 -13.39
CA THR A 69 6.18 5.98 -14.84
C THR A 69 5.90 7.21 -15.71
N GLY A 70 5.63 8.35 -15.09
CA GLY A 70 5.38 9.61 -15.77
C GLY A 70 6.66 10.37 -16.09
N THR A 71 6.47 11.54 -16.69
CA THR A 71 7.55 12.45 -17.11
C THR A 71 7.82 13.58 -16.11
N GLN A 72 7.00 13.69 -15.05
CA GLN A 72 7.12 14.72 -14.02
C GLN A 72 7.32 14.09 -12.63
N PRO A 73 8.04 14.77 -11.70
CA PRO A 73 8.14 14.33 -10.31
C PRO A 73 6.78 14.25 -9.61
N LEU A 74 6.62 13.28 -8.72
CA LEU A 74 5.44 13.11 -7.89
C LEU A 74 5.72 13.54 -6.45
N SER A 75 5.03 14.59 -6.00
CA SER A 75 5.10 15.07 -4.62
C SER A 75 4.02 14.43 -3.75
N ASN A 76 4.24 14.42 -2.43
CA ASN A 76 3.26 13.95 -1.43
C ASN A 76 2.77 12.51 -1.68
N VAL A 77 3.66 11.63 -2.14
CA VAL A 77 3.32 10.22 -2.37
C VAL A 77 3.09 9.53 -1.03
N VAL A 78 1.88 9.00 -0.86
CA VAL A 78 1.47 8.19 0.28
C VAL A 78 1.08 6.81 -0.23
N LEU A 79 1.67 5.77 0.37
CA LEU A 79 1.39 4.37 0.06
C LEU A 79 0.61 3.77 1.22
N ASP A 80 -0.70 3.66 1.03
CA ASP A 80 -1.63 3.06 1.99
C ASP A 80 -1.87 1.59 1.66
N ASN A 81 -1.62 0.73 2.63
CA ASN A 81 -1.76 -0.71 2.49
C ASN A 81 -2.67 -1.28 3.59
N PRO A 82 -3.99 -1.41 3.33
CA PRO A 82 -4.89 -2.15 4.20
C PRO A 82 -4.47 -3.61 4.31
N LEU A 83 -4.42 -4.14 5.53
CA LEU A 83 -4.10 -5.53 5.78
C LEU A 83 -5.35 -6.40 5.65
N PRO A 84 -5.30 -7.50 4.89
CA PRO A 84 -6.34 -8.50 4.92
C PRO A 84 -6.57 -9.03 6.34
N ARG A 85 -7.80 -9.41 6.68
CA ARG A 85 -8.15 -9.88 8.04
C ARG A 85 -7.29 -11.05 8.53
N GLN A 86 -6.87 -11.91 7.59
CA GLN A 86 -6.04 -13.09 7.84
C GLN A 86 -4.55 -12.74 8.08
N ILE A 87 -4.14 -11.48 7.92
CA ILE A 87 -2.75 -11.06 8.10
C ILE A 87 -2.62 -10.31 9.42
N ALA A 88 -1.54 -10.57 10.14
CA ALA A 88 -1.18 -9.88 11.37
C ALA A 88 0.18 -9.22 11.20
N TYR A 89 0.26 -7.89 11.34
CA TYR A 89 1.51 -7.16 11.33
C TYR A 89 2.45 -7.63 12.46
N ARG A 90 3.76 -7.54 12.23
CA ARG A 90 4.78 -7.81 13.27
C ARG A 90 5.74 -6.64 13.42
N SER A 91 6.39 -6.23 12.34
CA SER A 91 7.42 -5.20 12.38
C SER A 91 7.74 -4.69 10.98
N ALA A 92 8.47 -3.58 10.89
CA ALA A 92 9.19 -3.23 9.67
C ALA A 92 10.18 -4.36 9.31
N ASN A 93 10.41 -4.59 8.03
CA ASN A 93 11.44 -5.53 7.62
C ASN A 93 12.82 -4.87 7.87
N PRO A 94 13.83 -5.62 8.34
CA PRO A 94 15.19 -5.09 8.46
C PRO A 94 15.65 -4.41 7.16
N GLY A 95 16.22 -3.22 7.28
CA GLY A 95 16.65 -2.40 6.14
C GLY A 95 15.53 -1.62 5.42
N SER A 96 14.26 -1.80 5.80
CA SER A 96 13.16 -0.96 5.32
C SER A 96 12.83 0.13 6.35
N PRO A 97 12.51 1.36 5.91
CA PRO A 97 11.92 2.38 6.77
C PRO A 97 10.68 1.86 7.49
N ALA A 98 10.55 2.20 8.78
CA ALA A 98 9.40 1.81 9.58
C ALA A 98 8.13 2.52 9.09
N PRO A 99 7.01 1.79 8.94
CA PRO A 99 5.74 2.41 8.56
C PRO A 99 5.07 3.11 9.75
N ASP A 100 4.21 4.07 9.43
CA ASP A 100 3.08 4.38 10.30
C ASP A 100 2.07 3.23 10.19
N VAL A 101 1.44 2.84 11.30
CA VAL A 101 0.38 1.84 11.33
C VAL A 101 -0.92 2.46 11.81
N SER A 102 -2.03 1.77 11.57
CA SER A 102 -3.36 2.14 12.04
C SER A 102 -4.13 0.93 12.55
N VAL A 103 -4.99 1.15 13.54
CA VAL A 103 -5.92 0.14 14.09
C VAL A 103 -7.38 0.39 13.70
N ASP A 104 -7.66 1.55 13.09
CA ASP A 104 -9.00 2.00 12.69
C ASP A 104 -9.08 2.41 11.21
N GLY A 105 -7.96 2.35 10.49
CA GLY A 105 -7.80 2.79 9.11
C GLY A 105 -7.81 4.31 8.92
N LYS A 106 -7.84 5.10 10.00
CA LYS A 106 -8.01 6.57 9.97
C LYS A 106 -6.85 7.28 10.65
N THR A 107 -6.50 6.83 11.84
CA THR A 107 -5.42 7.37 12.66
C THR A 107 -4.15 6.58 12.40
N PHE A 108 -3.09 7.25 11.97
CA PHE A 108 -1.82 6.63 11.64
C PHE A 108 -0.70 7.17 12.51
N GLY A 109 0.16 6.28 13.00
CA GLY A 109 1.34 6.65 13.78
C GLY A 109 2.15 5.42 14.17
N SER A 110 3.14 5.61 15.05
CA SER A 110 3.89 4.48 15.57
C SER A 110 2.99 3.61 16.47
N LEU A 111 3.16 2.29 16.39
CA LEU A 111 2.29 1.35 17.12
C LEU A 111 2.19 1.64 18.62
N ALA A 112 3.31 2.05 19.24
CA ALA A 112 3.38 2.37 20.67
C ALA A 112 2.47 3.55 21.09
N THR A 113 2.08 4.41 20.15
CA THR A 113 1.19 5.56 20.41
C THR A 113 -0.28 5.23 20.24
N LEU A 114 -0.60 4.08 19.62
CA LEU A 114 -1.98 3.73 19.28
C LEU A 114 -2.70 3.05 20.44
N ARG A 115 -4.02 3.28 20.47
CA ARG A 115 -4.94 2.72 21.47
C ARG A 115 -6.09 2.05 20.75
N VAL A 116 -6.55 0.91 21.27
CA VAL A 116 -7.76 0.24 20.81
C VAL A 116 -8.87 0.54 21.81
N ARG A 117 -10.01 0.99 21.31
CA ARG A 117 -11.22 1.19 22.10
C ARG A 117 -12.07 -0.09 22.07
N SER A 118 -12.43 -0.57 23.24
CA SER A 118 -13.35 -1.71 23.42
C SER A 118 -14.80 -1.24 23.34
N LEU A 119 -15.73 -2.19 23.14
CA LEU A 119 -17.17 -1.90 23.04
C LEU A 119 -17.75 -1.33 24.35
N ASP A 120 -17.16 -1.67 25.49
CA ASP A 120 -17.51 -1.13 26.80
C ASP A 120 -16.99 0.30 27.05
N GLY A 121 -16.31 0.90 26.07
CA GLY A 121 -15.75 2.23 26.14
C GLY A 121 -14.34 2.31 26.76
N SER A 122 -13.81 1.21 27.30
CA SER A 122 -12.44 1.16 27.81
C SER A 122 -11.41 1.26 26.68
N THR A 123 -10.17 1.64 27.02
CA THR A 123 -9.06 1.70 26.05
C THR A 123 -7.86 0.92 26.55
N ARG A 124 -7.18 0.23 25.64
CA ARG A 124 -5.90 -0.43 25.91
C ARG A 124 -4.84 -0.04 24.87
N PRO A 125 -3.53 -0.18 25.17
CA PRO A 125 -2.48 -0.07 24.16
C PRO A 125 -2.72 -1.03 22.98
N ALA A 126 -2.46 -0.56 21.77
CA ALA A 126 -2.56 -1.40 20.57
C ALA A 126 -1.43 -2.45 20.55
N SER A 127 -1.76 -3.66 20.11
CA SER A 127 -0.80 -4.71 19.81
C SER A 127 -0.60 -4.84 18.29
N PRO A 128 0.46 -5.52 17.83
CA PRO A 128 0.65 -5.77 16.39
C PRO A 128 -0.53 -6.49 15.71
N ASN A 129 -1.32 -7.27 16.47
CA ASN A 129 -2.51 -7.97 15.96
C ASN A 129 -3.71 -7.05 15.71
N ASP A 130 -3.71 -5.86 16.32
CA ASP A 130 -4.76 -4.85 16.15
C ASP A 130 -4.56 -3.99 14.91
N VAL A 131 -3.38 -4.07 14.27
CA VAL A 131 -3.06 -3.29 13.08
C VAL A 131 -3.94 -3.72 11.90
N THR A 132 -4.64 -2.76 11.32
CA THR A 132 -5.51 -2.93 10.16
C THR A 132 -4.92 -2.35 8.89
N SER A 133 -4.01 -1.37 9.00
CA SER A 133 -3.38 -0.72 7.85
C SER A 133 -1.94 -0.32 8.15
N VAL A 134 -1.12 -0.33 7.10
CA VAL A 134 0.28 0.10 7.09
C VAL A 134 0.43 1.24 6.09
N ARG A 135 1.19 2.28 6.42
CA ARG A 135 1.37 3.48 5.59
C ARG A 135 2.83 3.91 5.54
N TRP A 136 3.29 4.25 4.34
CA TRP A 136 4.51 5.03 4.14
C TRP A 136 4.21 6.34 3.45
N ARG A 137 4.96 7.39 3.81
CA ARG A 137 4.98 8.66 3.10
C ARG A 137 6.39 8.91 2.61
N LEU A 138 6.54 9.25 1.33
CA LEU A 138 7.83 9.67 0.79
C LEU A 138 8.07 11.12 1.21
N ALA A 139 9.17 11.34 1.95
CA ALA A 139 9.55 12.67 2.41
C ALA A 139 9.99 13.60 1.25
N SER A 140 10.59 13.03 0.22
CA SER A 140 11.04 13.75 -0.97
C SER A 140 10.15 13.42 -2.18
N PRO A 141 9.98 14.35 -3.13
CA PRO A 141 9.31 14.05 -4.39
C PRO A 141 9.97 12.87 -5.11
N LEU A 142 9.14 11.99 -5.65
CA LEU A 142 9.57 10.85 -6.46
C LEU A 142 9.79 11.31 -7.90
N ALA A 143 11.05 11.51 -8.28
CA ALA A 143 11.41 11.95 -9.63
C ALA A 143 10.89 11.00 -10.74
N ALA A 144 10.74 11.52 -11.95
CA ALA A 144 10.34 10.73 -13.12
C ALA A 144 11.26 9.52 -13.32
N GLY A 145 10.69 8.35 -13.59
CA GLY A 145 11.42 7.10 -13.76
C GLY A 145 11.94 6.46 -12.47
N SER A 146 11.94 7.18 -11.33
CA SER A 146 12.43 6.66 -10.06
C SER A 146 11.50 5.61 -9.46
N GLN A 147 12.10 4.69 -8.71
CA GLN A 147 11.41 3.58 -8.08
C GLN A 147 12.03 3.24 -6.72
N GLY A 148 11.30 2.48 -5.92
CA GLY A 148 11.77 1.97 -4.65
C GLY A 148 10.85 0.90 -4.11
N GLN A 149 11.14 0.46 -2.89
CA GLN A 149 10.30 -0.49 -2.21
C GLN A 149 10.30 -0.27 -0.70
N PHE A 150 9.20 -0.67 -0.07
CA PHE A 150 9.10 -0.84 1.38
C PHE A 150 8.76 -2.28 1.70
N ALA A 151 9.14 -2.73 2.88
CA ALA A 151 8.80 -4.06 3.34
C ALA A 151 8.48 -4.12 4.83
N PHE A 152 7.56 -5.02 5.17
CA PHE A 152 7.21 -5.32 6.56
C PHE A 152 7.01 -6.82 6.75
N GLN A 153 7.25 -7.26 7.98
CA GLN A 153 7.04 -8.64 8.41
C GLN A 153 5.63 -8.78 8.96
N ALA A 154 4.99 -9.89 8.60
CA ALA A 154 3.67 -10.25 9.05
C ALA A 154 3.58 -11.77 9.28
N VAL A 155 2.47 -12.19 9.86
CA VAL A 155 2.13 -13.60 10.04
C VAL A 155 0.73 -13.86 9.50
N LEU A 156 0.55 -14.98 8.83
CA LEU A 156 -0.79 -15.48 8.47
C LEU A 156 -1.47 -16.00 9.75
N LYS A 157 -2.68 -15.55 10.05
CA LYS A 157 -3.47 -15.96 11.22
C LYS A 157 -4.06 -17.35 11.06
#